data_AF-D5UX14-F1
#
_entry.id   AF-D5UX14-F1
#
_cell.length_a   1.000
_cell.length_b   1.000
_cell.length_c   1.000
_cell.angle_alpha   90.00
_cell.angle_beta   90.00
_cell.angle_gamma   90.00
#
_symmetry.space_group_name_H-M   'P 1'
#
loop_
_entity.id
_entity.type
_entity.pdbx_description
1 polymer ?
#
loop_
_entity_poly.entity_id
_entity_poly.type
_entity_poly.pdbx_seq_one_letter_code
_entity_poly.pdbx_strand_id
1 'polypeptide(L)'
;MSADELFRYSRMPEGEDWKEIFDRYPQSFVHGKDGFDRRLIDDLDAVGVRVTHLDHIVGLPTVPPAVGVAADWLTHLDERIPGDETRHKQGIRHSLINLLNDPAAKGNQAAIEALSAQIERSDPPLPEYAQIWAITSLARIATKDDYQRMMDLFNRPDIHDGGRSAIVAYFGRFRRPESREAALSSMDRPIVRAEAIRTLGKIGNPDDIAVIAPYENDDDPHVRRAARTALKRLRS
;
A
#
# COMPACT_ATOMS: atom_id res chain seq x y z
N MET A 1 -9.74 9.38 13.18
CA MET A 1 -10.80 9.02 12.22
C MET A 1 -10.43 7.69 11.60
N SER A 2 -11.31 6.70 11.64
CA SER A 2 -11.09 5.45 10.91
C SER A 2 -11.25 5.69 9.40
N ALA A 3 -10.65 4.84 8.58
CA ALA A 3 -10.87 4.86 7.12
C ALA A 3 -12.37 4.77 6.75
N ASP A 4 -13.15 4.07 7.59
CA ASP A 4 -14.60 3.88 7.45
C ASP A 4 -15.45 5.14 7.70
N GLU A 5 -14.92 6.17 8.35
CA GLU A 5 -15.68 7.41 8.64
C GLU A 5 -15.56 8.46 7.52
N LEU A 6 -14.67 8.27 6.55
CA LEU A 6 -14.45 9.25 5.49
C LEU A 6 -15.47 9.18 4.36
N PHE A 7 -16.16 8.05 4.17
CA PHE A 7 -16.99 7.83 3.00
C PHE A 7 -18.22 6.96 3.32
N ARG A 8 -19.41 7.56 3.32
CA ARG A 8 -20.70 6.86 3.51
C ARG A 8 -21.71 7.29 2.46
N TYR A 9 -21.83 6.58 1.34
CA TYR A 9 -23.05 6.54 0.52
C TYR A 9 -23.18 5.18 -0.20
N SER A 10 -24.39 4.61 -0.29
CA SER A 10 -24.63 3.25 -0.82
C SER A 10 -25.38 3.23 -2.16
N ARG A 11 -24.90 2.35 -3.06
CA ARG A 11 -25.46 1.80 -4.32
C ARG A 11 -25.08 2.51 -5.61
N MET A 12 -24.55 1.72 -6.56
CA MET A 12 -24.42 2.09 -7.96
C MET A 12 -25.80 2.17 -8.62
N PRO A 13 -26.12 3.23 -9.36
CA PRO A 13 -27.18 3.15 -10.35
C PRO A 13 -26.89 2.12 -11.44
N GLU A 14 -27.87 1.26 -11.71
CA GLU A 14 -27.73 0.06 -12.56
C GLU A 14 -28.19 0.29 -14.02
N GLY A 15 -28.77 1.46 -14.35
CA GLY A 15 -29.28 1.76 -15.69
C GLY A 15 -28.22 2.23 -16.69
N GLU A 16 -28.52 2.17 -18.00
CA GLU A 16 -27.64 2.70 -19.06
C GLU A 16 -27.36 4.20 -18.88
N ASP A 17 -28.33 4.94 -18.32
CA ASP A 17 -28.27 6.38 -18.06
C ASP A 17 -27.60 6.72 -16.71
N TRP A 18 -26.77 5.83 -16.15
CA TRP A 18 -26.19 6.02 -14.82
C TRP A 18 -25.36 7.30 -14.69
N LYS A 19 -24.78 7.81 -15.79
CA LYS A 19 -24.05 9.09 -15.81
C LYS A 19 -24.99 10.29 -15.67
N GLU A 20 -26.23 10.20 -16.18
CA GLU A 20 -27.22 11.26 -16.05
C GLU A 20 -27.63 11.50 -14.59
N ILE A 21 -27.41 10.55 -13.70
CA ILE A 21 -27.68 10.69 -12.26
C ILE A 21 -26.76 11.72 -11.63
N PHE A 22 -25.56 11.92 -12.16
CA PHE A 22 -24.68 13.00 -11.69
C PHE A 22 -25.28 14.38 -11.94
N ASP A 23 -26.02 14.54 -13.04
CA ASP A 23 -26.68 15.79 -13.41
C ASP A 23 -28.06 15.92 -12.77
N ARG A 24 -28.74 14.80 -12.51
CA ARG A 24 -30.02 14.74 -11.80
C ARG A 24 -29.90 15.04 -10.31
N TYR A 25 -28.76 14.73 -9.70
CA TYR A 25 -28.48 14.96 -8.28
C TYR A 25 -27.17 15.72 -8.06
N PRO A 26 -27.07 16.98 -8.55
CA PRO A 26 -25.83 17.74 -8.52
C PRO A 26 -25.39 18.11 -7.08
N GLN A 27 -26.33 18.09 -6.13
CA GLN A 27 -26.04 18.31 -4.70
C GLN A 27 -25.38 17.09 -4.04
N SER A 28 -25.55 15.90 -4.63
CA SER A 28 -25.00 14.64 -4.10
C SER A 28 -23.66 14.26 -4.75
N PHE A 29 -23.40 14.73 -5.97
CA PHE A 29 -22.20 14.37 -6.77
C PHE A 29 -21.52 15.63 -7.33
N VAL A 30 -20.90 16.40 -6.45
CA VAL A 30 -20.22 17.65 -6.82
C VAL A 30 -18.82 17.34 -7.32
N HIS A 31 -18.60 17.52 -8.64
CA HIS A 31 -17.27 17.37 -9.25
C HIS A 31 -16.20 18.19 -8.50
N GLY A 32 -15.07 17.56 -8.19
CA GLY A 32 -13.95 18.22 -7.54
C GLY A 32 -14.11 18.41 -6.02
N LYS A 33 -15.08 17.71 -5.40
CA LYS A 33 -15.30 17.77 -3.94
C LYS A 33 -15.30 16.38 -3.32
N ASP A 34 -14.86 16.31 -2.07
CA ASP A 34 -14.98 15.14 -1.18
C ASP A 34 -14.59 13.78 -1.82
N GLY A 35 -13.51 13.75 -2.61
CA GLY A 35 -13.03 12.54 -3.28
C GLY A 35 -13.80 12.11 -4.54
N PHE A 36 -14.80 12.90 -4.98
CA PHE A 36 -15.52 12.66 -6.23
C PHE A 36 -14.96 13.50 -7.38
N ASP A 37 -14.40 12.83 -8.40
CA ASP A 37 -13.94 13.44 -9.64
C ASP A 37 -14.53 12.70 -10.85
N ARG A 38 -15.48 13.35 -11.55
CA ARG A 38 -16.12 12.81 -12.76
C ARG A 38 -15.11 12.34 -13.83
N ARG A 39 -13.97 13.01 -13.96
CA ARG A 39 -12.95 12.64 -14.96
C ARG A 39 -12.36 11.26 -14.67
N LEU A 40 -12.07 10.99 -13.39
CA LEU A 40 -11.57 9.67 -12.96
C LEU A 40 -12.63 8.58 -13.16
N ILE A 41 -13.89 8.90 -12.90
CA ILE A 41 -15.01 8.00 -13.15
C ILE A 41 -15.13 7.66 -14.64
N ASP A 42 -15.00 8.66 -15.52
CA ASP A 42 -15.05 8.45 -16.97
C ASP A 42 -13.86 7.62 -17.47
N ASP A 43 -12.65 7.85 -16.96
CA ASP A 43 -11.47 7.05 -17.31
C ASP A 43 -11.60 5.58 -16.86
N LEU A 44 -12.21 5.34 -15.69
CA LEU A 44 -12.51 3.99 -15.21
C LEU A 44 -13.58 3.31 -16.07
N ASP A 45 -14.64 4.02 -16.45
CA ASP A 45 -15.68 3.48 -17.33
C ASP A 45 -15.14 3.15 -18.74
N ALA A 46 -14.22 3.97 -19.26
CA ALA A 46 -13.56 3.74 -20.55
C ALA A 46 -12.75 2.42 -20.59
N VAL A 47 -12.30 1.93 -19.44
CA VAL A 47 -11.64 0.61 -19.29
C VAL A 47 -12.59 -0.49 -18.78
N GLY A 48 -13.91 -0.23 -18.81
CA GLY A 48 -14.94 -1.18 -18.43
C GLY A 48 -15.20 -1.30 -16.91
N VAL A 49 -14.64 -0.39 -16.11
CA VAL A 49 -14.82 -0.35 -14.66
C VAL A 49 -15.89 0.69 -14.32
N ARG A 50 -17.15 0.25 -14.34
CA ARG A 50 -18.29 1.09 -13.99
C ARG A 50 -18.30 1.37 -12.50
N VAL A 51 -18.18 2.63 -12.12
CA VAL A 51 -18.31 3.08 -10.73
C VAL A 51 -18.95 4.44 -10.66
N THR A 52 -19.71 4.69 -9.61
CA THR A 52 -20.21 6.03 -9.28
C THR A 52 -19.46 6.70 -8.15
N HIS A 53 -18.72 5.89 -7.39
CA HIS A 53 -17.79 6.30 -6.34
C HIS A 53 -16.69 5.23 -6.21
N LEU A 54 -15.50 5.63 -5.79
CA LEU A 54 -14.35 4.72 -5.68
C LEU A 54 -14.52 3.68 -4.55
N ASP A 55 -15.40 3.93 -3.57
CA ASP A 55 -15.71 3.01 -2.46
C ASP A 55 -16.20 1.64 -2.94
N HIS A 56 -16.85 1.58 -4.10
CA HIS A 56 -17.35 0.32 -4.67
C HIS A 56 -16.22 -0.59 -5.16
N ILE A 57 -15.03 -0.05 -5.40
CA ILE A 57 -13.85 -0.84 -5.80
C ILE A 57 -13.13 -1.39 -4.56
N VAL A 58 -13.20 -0.68 -3.43
CA VAL A 58 -12.49 -1.03 -2.19
C VAL A 58 -12.84 -2.42 -1.65
N GLY A 59 -14.01 -2.96 -2.00
CA GLY A 59 -14.45 -4.31 -1.61
C GLY A 59 -14.18 -5.43 -2.63
N LEU A 60 -13.67 -5.10 -3.83
CA LEU A 60 -13.45 -6.09 -4.88
C LEU A 60 -12.08 -6.79 -4.71
N PRO A 61 -11.98 -8.11 -4.91
CA PRO A 61 -10.70 -8.82 -4.77
C PRO A 61 -9.62 -8.36 -5.76
N THR A 62 -10.02 -8.00 -6.98
CA THR A 62 -9.17 -7.47 -8.05
C THR A 62 -10.02 -6.76 -9.10
N VAL A 63 -9.49 -5.69 -9.67
CA VAL A 63 -10.02 -4.91 -10.79
C VAL A 63 -8.86 -4.58 -11.74
N PRO A 64 -8.34 -5.59 -12.50
CA PRO A 64 -7.16 -5.41 -13.35
C PRO A 64 -7.21 -4.22 -14.32
N PRO A 65 -8.35 -3.92 -15.00
CA PRO A 65 -8.41 -2.78 -15.90
C PRO A 65 -8.18 -1.42 -15.22
N ALA A 66 -8.48 -1.30 -13.92
CA ALA A 66 -8.30 -0.06 -13.16
C ALA A 66 -6.83 0.26 -12.85
N VAL A 67 -5.92 -0.73 -12.90
CA VAL A 67 -4.51 -0.53 -12.53
C VAL A 67 -3.84 0.54 -13.37
N GLY A 68 -4.06 0.51 -14.69
CA GLY A 68 -3.48 1.50 -15.61
C GLY A 68 -3.99 2.91 -15.34
N VAL A 69 -5.31 3.05 -15.17
CA VAL A 69 -5.95 4.33 -14.84
C VAL A 69 -5.45 4.86 -13.50
N ALA A 70 -5.37 4.01 -12.47
CA ALA A 70 -4.93 4.41 -11.14
C ALA A 70 -3.47 4.87 -11.10
N ALA A 71 -2.58 4.15 -11.80
CA ALA A 71 -1.17 4.53 -11.90
C ALA A 71 -1.01 5.88 -12.62
N ASP A 72 -1.68 6.04 -13.76
CA ASP A 72 -1.65 7.27 -14.54
C ASP A 72 -2.22 8.49 -13.77
N TRP A 73 -3.34 8.30 -13.07
CA TRP A 73 -3.93 9.33 -12.21
C TRP A 73 -3.04 9.71 -11.04
N LEU A 74 -2.41 8.74 -10.39
CA LEU A 74 -1.57 9.01 -9.23
C LEU A 74 -0.28 9.74 -9.62
N THR A 75 0.28 9.42 -10.79
CA THR A 75 1.44 10.11 -11.38
C THR A 75 1.12 11.57 -11.71
N HIS A 76 -0.03 11.85 -12.32
CA HIS A 76 -0.40 13.19 -12.79
C HIS A 76 -1.38 13.92 -11.84
N LEU A 77 -1.48 13.48 -10.59
CA LEU A 77 -2.53 13.96 -9.68
C LEU A 77 -2.45 15.47 -9.44
N ASP A 78 -1.25 16.01 -9.28
CA ASP A 78 -1.04 17.43 -9.01
C ASP A 78 -1.35 18.31 -10.22
N GLU A 79 -1.21 17.78 -11.43
CA GLU A 79 -1.60 18.46 -12.68
C GLU A 79 -3.11 18.42 -12.89
N ARG A 80 -3.74 17.28 -12.59
CA ARG A 80 -5.20 17.10 -12.72
C ARG A 80 -5.98 17.87 -11.68
N ILE A 81 -5.44 17.98 -10.47
CA ILE A 81 -6.04 18.69 -9.33
C ILE A 81 -4.99 19.70 -8.81
N PRO A 82 -4.87 20.86 -9.47
CA PRO A 82 -3.88 21.87 -9.10
C PRO A 82 -4.20 22.56 -7.78
N GLY A 83 -3.16 23.12 -7.16
CA GLY A 83 -3.26 23.83 -5.88
C GLY A 83 -2.97 22.94 -4.66
N ASP A 84 -3.33 23.48 -3.50
CA ASP A 84 -3.02 22.91 -2.18
C ASP A 84 -3.61 21.50 -1.98
N GLU A 85 -3.06 20.79 -1.00
CA GLU A 85 -3.49 19.44 -0.62
C GLU A 85 -4.84 19.47 0.13
N THR A 86 -5.92 19.74 -0.61
CA THR A 86 -7.30 19.79 -0.11
C THR A 86 -7.82 18.39 0.29
N ARG A 87 -8.89 18.34 1.11
CA ARG A 87 -9.58 17.09 1.47
C ARG A 87 -9.98 16.26 0.22
N HIS A 88 -10.41 16.91 -0.84
CA HIS A 88 -10.76 16.24 -2.10
C HIS A 88 -9.53 15.55 -2.72
N LYS A 89 -8.42 16.29 -2.87
CA LYS A 89 -7.17 15.77 -3.44
C LYS A 89 -6.60 14.62 -2.62
N GLN A 90 -6.62 14.73 -1.29
CA GLN A 90 -6.23 13.66 -0.38
C GLN A 90 -7.11 12.42 -0.54
N GLY A 91 -8.43 12.60 -0.69
CA GLY A 91 -9.38 11.51 -0.91
C GLY A 91 -9.14 10.77 -2.22
N ILE A 92 -8.88 11.50 -3.31
CA ILE A 92 -8.49 10.92 -4.60
C ILE A 92 -7.17 10.16 -4.46
N ARG A 93 -6.13 10.79 -3.87
CA ARG A 93 -4.82 10.17 -3.64
C ARG A 93 -4.93 8.85 -2.87
N HIS A 94 -5.68 8.85 -1.78
CA HIS A 94 -5.92 7.66 -0.96
C HIS A 94 -6.59 6.54 -1.76
N SER A 95 -7.62 6.88 -2.52
CA SER A 95 -8.37 5.92 -3.34
C SER A 95 -7.51 5.29 -4.43
N LEU A 96 -6.67 6.08 -5.09
CA LEU A 96 -5.72 5.61 -6.10
C LEU A 96 -4.66 4.69 -5.51
N ILE A 97 -4.06 5.04 -4.36
CA ILE A 97 -3.13 4.15 -3.65
C ILE A 97 -3.82 2.83 -3.31
N ASN A 98 -5.07 2.87 -2.86
CA ASN A 98 -5.83 1.67 -2.56
C ASN A 98 -6.11 0.80 -3.79
N LEU A 99 -6.45 1.41 -4.93
CA LEU A 99 -6.60 0.71 -6.22
C LEU A 99 -5.30 0.02 -6.66
N LEU A 100 -4.15 0.61 -6.36
CA LEU A 100 -2.85 0.01 -6.68
C LEU A 100 -2.42 -1.10 -5.70
N ASN A 101 -3.18 -1.35 -4.63
CA ASN A 101 -3.01 -2.53 -3.77
C ASN A 101 -3.59 -3.82 -4.38
N ASP A 102 -3.90 -3.80 -5.67
CA ASP A 102 -4.44 -4.93 -6.42
C ASP A 102 -3.36 -6.00 -6.75
N PRO A 103 -3.63 -7.30 -6.56
CA PRO A 103 -2.72 -8.35 -7.04
C PRO A 103 -2.33 -8.22 -8.52
N ALA A 104 -3.22 -7.72 -9.38
CA ALA A 104 -2.98 -7.53 -10.80
C ALA A 104 -1.97 -6.42 -11.11
N ALA A 105 -1.70 -5.52 -10.15
CA ALA A 105 -0.65 -4.50 -10.27
C ALA A 105 0.77 -5.06 -10.05
N LYS A 106 0.91 -6.35 -9.69
CA LYS A 106 2.23 -6.96 -9.46
C LYS A 106 3.14 -6.84 -10.69
N GLY A 107 4.28 -6.18 -10.50
CA GLY A 107 5.27 -5.94 -11.56
C GLY A 107 4.87 -4.87 -12.58
N ASN A 108 3.76 -4.16 -12.38
CA ASN A 108 3.42 -3.01 -13.20
C ASN A 108 4.34 -1.84 -12.82
N GLN A 109 5.25 -1.49 -13.73
CA GLN A 109 6.26 -0.45 -13.48
C GLN A 109 5.64 0.93 -13.25
N ALA A 110 4.60 1.30 -14.00
CA ALA A 110 3.91 2.58 -13.80
C ALA A 110 3.27 2.67 -12.39
N ALA A 111 2.68 1.58 -11.90
CA ALA A 111 2.13 1.53 -10.54
C ALA A 111 3.22 1.62 -9.46
N ILE A 112 4.34 0.92 -9.67
CA ILE A 112 5.50 0.93 -8.76
C ILE A 112 6.10 2.34 -8.68
N GLU A 113 6.32 2.99 -9.82
CA GLU A 113 6.85 4.36 -9.91
C GLU A 113 5.88 5.36 -9.27
N ALA A 114 4.58 5.27 -9.59
CA ALA A 114 3.57 6.15 -9.02
C ALA A 114 3.53 6.07 -7.49
N LEU A 115 3.50 4.86 -6.91
CA LEU A 115 3.51 4.67 -5.45
C LEU A 115 4.81 5.18 -4.81
N SER A 116 5.95 4.98 -5.47
CA SER A 116 7.26 5.41 -4.98
C SER A 116 7.34 6.94 -4.92
N ALA A 117 6.87 7.62 -5.98
CA ALA A 117 6.77 9.08 -6.01
C ALA A 117 5.89 9.62 -4.88
N GLN A 118 4.82 8.92 -4.50
CA GLN A 118 4.01 9.32 -3.34
C GLN A 118 4.76 9.20 -2.01
N ILE A 119 5.54 8.13 -1.82
CA ILE A 119 6.33 7.90 -0.59
C ILE A 119 7.49 8.90 -0.50
N GLU A 120 8.05 9.32 -1.63
CA GLU A 120 9.16 10.27 -1.76
C GLU A 120 8.73 11.74 -1.72
N ARG A 121 7.44 12.01 -1.81
CA ARG A 121 6.89 13.36 -1.71
C ARG A 121 7.25 14.04 -0.38
N SER A 122 7.69 15.29 -0.45
CA SER A 122 8.06 16.11 0.72
C SER A 122 7.18 17.34 0.95
N ASP A 123 6.32 17.75 0.01
CA ASP A 123 5.55 19.00 0.12
C ASP A 123 4.08 18.88 -0.36
N PRO A 124 3.10 18.82 0.58
CA PRO A 124 3.31 18.26 1.92
C PRO A 124 3.66 16.77 1.80
N PRO A 125 4.38 16.20 2.78
CA PRO A 125 4.61 14.77 2.83
C PRO A 125 3.29 14.02 2.99
N LEU A 126 3.25 12.75 2.57
CA LEU A 126 2.10 11.90 2.87
C LEU A 126 1.87 11.83 4.39
N PRO A 127 0.61 11.95 4.86
CA PRO A 127 0.28 11.61 6.23
C PRO A 127 0.70 10.18 6.56
N GLU A 128 1.15 9.93 7.80
CA GLU A 128 1.68 8.63 8.25
C GLU A 128 0.84 7.43 7.79
N TYR A 129 -0.47 7.47 8.01
CA TYR A 129 -1.40 6.41 7.59
C TYR A 129 -1.34 6.14 6.07
N ALA A 130 -1.33 7.19 5.26
CA ALA A 130 -1.26 7.07 3.80
C ALA A 130 0.11 6.56 3.35
N GLN A 131 1.19 6.97 4.03
CA GLN A 131 2.55 6.48 3.77
C GLN A 131 2.66 4.97 4.06
N ILE A 132 2.12 4.51 5.20
CA ILE A 132 2.08 3.08 5.55
C ILE A 132 1.34 2.29 4.48
N TRP A 133 0.20 2.80 4.00
CA TRP A 133 -0.59 2.13 2.97
C TRP A 133 0.11 2.11 1.60
N ALA A 134 0.76 3.20 1.21
CA ALA A 134 1.53 3.27 -0.02
C ALA A 134 2.70 2.27 0.00
N ILE A 135 3.43 2.19 1.11
CA ILE A 135 4.55 1.23 1.28
C ILE A 135 4.04 -0.20 1.30
N THR A 136 2.90 -0.47 1.95
CA THR A 136 2.27 -1.79 1.96
C THR A 136 1.89 -2.24 0.55
N SER A 137 1.28 -1.33 -0.22
CA SER A 137 0.89 -1.56 -1.61
C SER A 137 2.13 -1.79 -2.48
N LEU A 138 3.15 -0.95 -2.35
CA LEU A 138 4.43 -1.08 -3.06
C LEU A 138 5.09 -2.43 -2.74
N ALA A 139 5.23 -2.78 -1.47
CA ALA A 139 5.81 -4.05 -1.04
C ALA A 139 5.04 -5.26 -1.61
N ARG A 140 3.72 -5.16 -1.76
CA ARG A 140 2.90 -6.21 -2.36
C ARG A 140 3.19 -6.38 -3.85
N ILE A 141 3.23 -5.29 -4.61
CA ILE A 141 3.33 -5.32 -6.08
C ILE A 141 4.76 -5.38 -6.62
N ALA A 142 5.74 -4.91 -5.84
CA ALA A 142 7.15 -4.89 -6.21
C ALA A 142 7.70 -6.30 -6.48
N THR A 143 8.62 -6.37 -7.43
CA THR A 143 9.31 -7.59 -7.85
C THR A 143 10.70 -7.68 -7.24
N LYS A 144 11.43 -8.76 -7.54
CA LYS A 144 12.84 -8.91 -7.14
C LYS A 144 13.74 -7.82 -7.74
N ASP A 145 13.35 -7.23 -8.87
CA ASP A 145 14.15 -6.23 -9.58
C ASP A 145 14.06 -4.86 -8.88
N ASP A 146 13.05 -4.67 -8.01
CA ASP A 146 12.85 -3.45 -7.21
C ASP A 146 13.61 -3.48 -5.87
N TYR A 147 14.55 -4.41 -5.70
CA TYR A 147 15.22 -4.62 -4.43
C TYR A 147 15.95 -3.39 -3.91
N GLN A 148 16.70 -2.71 -4.79
CA GLN A 148 17.48 -1.53 -4.39
C GLN A 148 16.55 -0.42 -3.89
N ARG A 149 15.44 -0.19 -4.59
CA ARG A 149 14.41 0.76 -4.17
C ARG A 149 13.85 0.43 -2.78
N MET A 150 13.55 -0.84 -2.52
CA MET A 150 13.04 -1.26 -1.20
C MET A 150 14.10 -1.10 -0.11
N MET A 151 15.39 -1.27 -0.43
CA MET A 151 16.49 -1.00 0.50
C MET A 151 16.66 0.49 0.78
N ASP A 152 16.56 1.33 -0.24
CA ASP A 152 16.66 2.79 -0.09
C ASP A 152 15.50 3.32 0.78
N LEU A 153 14.28 2.81 0.56
CA LEU A 153 13.13 3.10 1.42
C LEU A 153 13.34 2.60 2.86
N PHE A 154 13.93 1.42 3.07
CA PHE A 154 14.23 0.93 4.42
C PHE A 154 15.20 1.86 5.18
N ASN A 155 16.15 2.47 4.48
CA ASN A 155 17.17 3.34 5.08
C ASN A 155 16.68 4.76 5.35
N ARG A 156 15.49 5.12 4.88
CA ARG A 156 14.91 6.43 5.15
C ARG A 156 14.48 6.59 6.62
N PRO A 157 14.80 7.74 7.25
CA PRO A 157 14.50 7.98 8.66
C PRO A 157 13.02 8.28 8.92
N ASP A 158 12.28 8.74 7.91
CA ASP A 158 10.89 9.15 8.00
C ASP A 158 9.89 8.00 7.76
N ILE A 159 10.38 6.78 7.59
CA ILE A 159 9.52 5.60 7.43
C ILE A 159 9.08 5.08 8.80
N HIS A 160 7.78 5.19 9.05
CA HIS A 160 7.14 4.64 10.24
C HIS A 160 7.24 3.11 10.30
N ASP A 161 7.24 2.56 11.52
CA ASP A 161 7.42 1.12 11.76
C ASP A 161 6.41 0.24 11.03
N GLY A 162 5.17 0.71 10.82
CA GLY A 162 4.18 0.02 10.01
C GLY A 162 4.63 -0.18 8.55
N GLY A 163 5.17 0.87 7.92
CA GLY A 163 5.75 0.79 6.58
C GLY A 163 7.03 -0.04 6.57
N ARG A 164 7.90 0.13 7.58
CA ARG A 164 9.12 -0.68 7.74
C ARG A 164 8.80 -2.17 7.83
N SER A 165 7.73 -2.56 8.52
CA SER A 165 7.26 -3.95 8.60
C SER A 165 6.91 -4.52 7.23
N ALA A 166 6.24 -3.76 6.36
CA ALA A 166 5.96 -4.17 4.99
C ALA A 166 7.23 -4.33 4.13
N ILE A 167 8.21 -3.45 4.30
CA ILE A 167 9.51 -3.56 3.61
C ILE A 167 10.29 -4.80 4.07
N VAL A 168 10.31 -5.08 5.38
CA VAL A 168 10.93 -6.29 5.93
C VAL A 168 10.22 -7.56 5.42
N ALA A 169 8.89 -7.55 5.34
CA ALA A 169 8.13 -8.65 4.73
C ALA A 169 8.52 -8.88 3.26
N TYR A 170 8.71 -7.80 2.48
CA TYR A 170 9.22 -7.87 1.11
C TYR A 170 10.60 -8.55 1.07
N PHE A 171 11.53 -8.19 1.96
CA PHE A 171 12.83 -8.85 2.03
C PHE A 171 12.73 -10.34 2.31
N GLY A 172 11.87 -10.74 3.26
CA GLY A 172 11.62 -12.15 3.54
C GLY A 172 11.02 -12.91 2.35
N ARG A 173 10.24 -12.26 1.49
CA ARG A 173 9.69 -12.87 0.27
C ARG A 173 10.78 -13.24 -0.72
N PHE A 174 11.81 -12.40 -0.88
CA PHE A 174 12.89 -12.61 -1.85
C PHE A 174 14.15 -13.26 -1.26
N ARG A 175 14.26 -13.35 0.07
CA ARG A 175 15.28 -14.14 0.80
C ARG A 175 16.72 -13.80 0.41
N ARG A 176 16.97 -12.53 0.12
CA ARG A 176 18.30 -12.04 -0.23
C ARG A 176 19.17 -11.94 1.02
N PRO A 177 20.38 -12.54 1.04
CA PRO A 177 21.30 -12.42 2.18
C PRO A 177 21.62 -10.97 2.56
N GLU A 178 21.61 -10.06 1.58
CA GLU A 178 21.87 -8.64 1.75
C GLU A 178 20.80 -7.94 2.64
N SER A 179 19.61 -8.54 2.79
CA SER A 179 18.57 -8.03 3.70
C SER A 179 18.70 -8.52 5.14
N ARG A 180 19.69 -9.37 5.44
CA ARG A 180 19.87 -9.93 6.78
C ARG A 180 20.10 -8.82 7.81
N GLU A 181 20.95 -7.86 7.51
CA GLU A 181 21.27 -6.76 8.43
C GLU A 181 20.04 -5.89 8.70
N ALA A 182 19.27 -5.55 7.67
CA ALA A 182 18.01 -4.83 7.81
C ALA A 182 16.99 -5.58 8.69
N ALA A 183 16.92 -6.92 8.58
CA ALA A 183 16.05 -7.72 9.43
C ALA A 183 16.57 -7.78 10.87
N LEU A 184 17.88 -7.96 11.09
CA LEU A 184 18.49 -7.93 12.43
C LEU A 184 18.24 -6.60 13.15
N SER A 185 18.47 -5.48 12.45
CA SER A 185 18.27 -4.13 12.99
C SER A 185 16.79 -3.76 13.22
N SER A 186 15.86 -4.66 12.87
CA SER A 186 14.42 -4.47 13.06
C SER A 186 13.83 -5.37 14.15
N MET A 187 14.65 -6.20 14.81
CA MET A 187 14.19 -7.08 15.89
C MET A 187 13.90 -6.34 17.20
N ASP A 188 14.55 -5.20 17.43
CA ASP A 188 14.34 -4.36 18.61
C ASP A 188 13.01 -3.59 18.55
N ARG A 189 12.56 -3.23 17.34
CA ARG A 189 11.30 -2.51 17.06
C ARG A 189 10.07 -3.37 17.35
N PRO A 190 9.25 -3.06 18.37
CA PRO A 190 8.13 -3.93 18.75
C PRO A 190 7.15 -4.25 17.61
N ILE A 191 6.82 -3.26 16.79
CA ILE A 191 5.88 -3.42 15.65
C ILE A 191 6.46 -4.30 14.53
N VAL A 192 7.79 -4.28 14.33
CA VAL A 192 8.47 -4.95 13.21
C VAL A 192 9.06 -6.30 13.62
N ARG A 193 9.35 -6.49 14.91
CA ARG A 193 10.07 -7.63 15.50
C ARG A 193 9.60 -8.98 14.98
N ALA A 194 8.30 -9.23 14.98
CA ALA A 194 7.77 -10.51 14.54
C ALA A 194 8.05 -10.77 13.05
N GLU A 195 7.97 -9.75 12.19
CA GLU A 195 8.26 -9.89 10.76
C GLU A 195 9.76 -9.95 10.48
N ALA A 196 10.58 -9.23 11.26
CA ALA A 196 12.04 -9.34 11.24
C ALA A 196 12.49 -10.78 11.50
N ILE A 197 11.99 -11.40 12.57
CA ILE A 197 12.31 -12.79 12.91
C ILE A 197 11.83 -13.77 11.84
N ARG A 198 10.61 -13.57 11.29
CA ARG A 198 10.13 -14.39 10.16
C ARG A 198 11.04 -14.25 8.96
N THR A 199 11.53 -13.04 8.68
CA THR A 199 12.41 -12.73 7.55
C THR A 199 13.76 -13.40 7.71
N LEU A 200 14.40 -13.33 8.88
CA LEU A 200 15.65 -14.05 9.16
C LEU A 200 15.47 -15.56 8.97
N GLY A 201 14.39 -16.14 9.49
CA GLY A 201 14.08 -17.55 9.27
C GLY A 201 13.76 -17.93 7.82
N LYS A 202 13.36 -16.97 6.96
CA LYS A 202 13.19 -17.17 5.51
C LYS A 202 14.51 -17.01 4.75
N ILE A 203 15.38 -16.09 5.17
CA ILE A 203 16.73 -15.91 4.63
C ILE A 203 17.57 -17.16 4.90
N GLY A 204 17.45 -17.75 6.09
CA GLY A 204 17.95 -19.08 6.36
C GLY A 204 19.41 -19.15 6.79
N ASN A 205 19.98 -18.09 7.38
CA ASN A 205 21.34 -18.13 7.93
C ASN A 205 21.34 -18.82 9.32
N PRO A 206 22.00 -19.98 9.50
CA PRO A 206 22.07 -20.67 10.79
C PRO A 206 22.67 -19.84 11.93
N ASP A 207 23.52 -18.85 11.63
CA ASP A 207 24.10 -17.95 12.63
C ASP A 207 23.02 -17.11 13.35
N ASP A 208 21.83 -17.00 12.77
CA ASP A 208 20.70 -16.27 13.36
C ASP A 208 20.00 -17.06 14.49
N ILE A 209 20.34 -18.34 14.70
CA ILE A 209 19.71 -19.16 15.76
C ILE A 209 19.91 -18.51 17.14
N ALA A 210 21.13 -18.06 17.44
CA ALA A 210 21.45 -17.50 18.76
C ALA A 210 20.71 -16.19 19.05
N VAL A 211 20.54 -15.33 18.04
CA VAL A 211 19.83 -14.06 18.20
C VAL A 211 18.31 -14.23 18.20
N ILE A 212 17.77 -15.27 17.55
CA ILE A 212 16.32 -15.55 17.52
C ILE A 212 15.85 -16.33 18.76
N ALA A 213 16.68 -17.22 19.34
CA ALA A 213 16.28 -18.11 20.44
C ALA A 213 15.62 -17.40 21.65
N PRO A 214 16.09 -16.22 22.11
CA PRO A 214 15.43 -15.52 23.23
C PRO A 214 13.95 -15.19 22.96
N TYR A 215 13.58 -14.98 21.70
CA TYR A 215 12.23 -14.59 21.29
C TYR A 215 11.22 -15.74 21.32
N GLU A 216 11.62 -16.98 21.60
CA GLU A 216 10.67 -18.09 21.85
C GLU A 216 9.80 -17.85 23.10
N ASN A 217 10.25 -16.97 24.00
CA ASN A 217 9.62 -16.58 25.25
C ASN A 217 9.21 -15.10 25.29
N ASP A 218 9.19 -14.40 24.14
CA ASP A 218 8.75 -13.00 24.06
C ASP A 218 7.31 -12.82 24.58
N ASP A 219 6.98 -11.66 25.15
CA ASP A 219 5.64 -11.36 25.66
C ASP A 219 4.57 -11.38 24.56
N ASP A 220 4.94 -11.01 23.33
CA ASP A 220 4.04 -11.01 22.18
C ASP A 220 3.88 -12.43 21.59
N PRO A 221 2.65 -13.01 21.58
CA PRO A 221 2.39 -14.31 20.97
C PRO A 221 2.77 -14.41 19.49
N HIS A 222 2.67 -13.31 18.72
CA HIS A 222 3.07 -13.29 17.31
C HIS A 222 4.58 -13.41 17.14
N VAL A 223 5.35 -12.83 18.06
CA VAL A 223 6.81 -12.92 18.11
C VAL A 223 7.23 -14.33 18.52
N ARG A 224 6.64 -14.92 19.57
CA ARG A 224 6.90 -16.32 19.96
C ARG A 224 6.66 -17.29 18.80
N ARG A 225 5.55 -17.13 18.08
CA ARG A 225 5.22 -17.95 16.91
C ARG A 225 6.24 -17.76 15.79
N ALA A 226 6.66 -16.52 15.53
CA ALA A 226 7.68 -16.20 14.54
C ALA A 226 9.01 -16.89 14.88
N ALA A 227 9.47 -16.76 16.13
CA ALA A 227 10.73 -17.34 16.62
C ALA A 227 10.74 -18.86 16.48
N ARG A 228 9.72 -19.55 17.01
CA ARG A 228 9.60 -21.01 16.89
C ARG A 228 9.60 -21.49 15.45
N THR A 229 8.90 -20.77 14.56
CA THR A 229 8.83 -21.11 13.14
C THR A 229 10.19 -20.91 12.45
N ALA A 230 10.86 -19.79 12.74
CA ALA A 230 12.18 -19.48 12.18
C ALA A 230 13.22 -20.51 12.66
N LEU A 231 13.29 -20.78 13.96
CA LEU A 231 14.24 -21.73 14.53
C LEU A 231 14.00 -23.15 14.04
N LYS A 232 12.74 -23.57 13.88
CA LYS A 232 12.44 -24.87 13.27
C LYS A 232 13.04 -24.98 11.85
N ARG A 233 12.97 -23.91 11.05
CA ARG A 233 13.55 -23.85 9.70
C ARG A 233 15.07 -23.80 9.70
N LEU A 234 15.68 -23.12 10.67
CA LEU A 234 17.14 -22.97 10.75
C LEU A 234 17.83 -24.22 11.32
N ARG A 235 17.11 -25.03 12.11
CA ARG A 235 17.61 -26.27 12.73
C ARG A 235 17.34 -27.52 11.88
N SER A 236 16.51 -27.42 10.84
CA SER A 236 16.19 -28.51 9.93
C SER A 236 17.19 -28.58 8.79
#